data_AF-A0A916JAE9-F1
#
_entry.id   AF-A0A916JAE9-F1
#
_cell.length_a   1.000
_cell.length_b   1.000
_cell.length_c   1.000
_cell.angle_alpha   90.00
_cell.angle_beta   90.00
_cell.angle_gamma   90.00
#
_symmetry.space_group_name_H-M   'P 1'
#
loop_
_entity.id
_entity.type
_entity.pdbx_description
1 polymer ?
#
loop_
_entity_poly.entity_id
_entity_poly.type
_entity_poly.pdbx_seq_one_letter_code
_entity_poly.pdbx_strand_id
1 'polypeptide(L)'
;MKPYSEYSAEELAMEKLFIRWVRFPDDPAIRTFWEGWILKNPSMKETVDKAKELVFIASDWKPDALSGSEVNSLWGRIMSSLEMMSERDRGQTSSGILSGKGKLSAVIIGAISVMAILLLFYYSISK
;
A
#
# COMPACT_ATOMS: atom_id res chain seq x y z
N MET A 1 18.77 19.05 -13.06
CA MET A 1 17.61 19.24 -12.16
C MET A 1 17.44 20.72 -11.93
N LYS A 2 16.19 21.21 -11.91
CA LYS A 2 15.84 22.59 -11.61
C LYS A 2 16.28 22.91 -10.16
N PRO A 3 16.80 24.11 -9.85
CA PRO A 3 17.13 24.47 -8.47
C PRO A 3 15.86 24.70 -7.65
N TYR A 4 15.90 24.43 -6.35
CA TYR A 4 14.74 24.61 -5.47
C TYR A 4 14.21 26.04 -5.42
N SER A 5 15.04 27.04 -5.74
CA SER A 5 14.64 28.46 -5.81
C SER A 5 13.66 28.75 -6.94
N GLU A 6 13.50 27.84 -7.89
CA GLU A 6 12.54 27.99 -8.98
C GLU A 6 11.30 27.10 -8.76
N TYR A 7 11.28 26.28 -7.71
CA TYR A 7 10.20 25.33 -7.48
C TYR A 7 8.90 26.07 -7.15
N SER A 8 7.78 25.58 -7.69
CA SER A 8 6.47 25.95 -7.18
C SER A 8 6.24 25.32 -5.80
N ALA A 9 5.18 25.75 -5.11
CA ALA A 9 4.81 25.18 -3.82
C ALA A 9 4.47 23.68 -3.96
N GLU A 10 3.81 23.31 -5.05
CA GLU A 10 3.44 21.93 -5.39
C GLU A 10 4.67 21.07 -5.68
N GLU A 11 5.62 21.58 -6.49
CA GLU A 11 6.87 20.88 -6.78
C GLU A 11 7.68 20.62 -5.50
N LEU A 12 7.72 21.60 -4.59
CA LEU A 12 8.40 21.47 -3.30
C LEU A 12 7.66 20.47 -2.38
N ALA A 13 6.32 20.52 -2.35
CA ALA A 13 5.47 19.60 -1.58
C ALA A 13 5.53 18.15 -2.07
N MET A 14 6.03 17.91 -3.28
CA MET A 14 6.29 16.57 -3.83
C MET A 14 7.73 16.07 -3.59
N GLU A 15 8.62 16.93 -3.07
CA GLU A 15 10.01 16.56 -2.83
C GLU A 15 10.14 15.72 -1.55
N LYS A 16 10.80 14.57 -1.66
CA LYS A 16 10.84 13.54 -0.62
C LYS A 16 11.51 14.02 0.68
N LEU A 17 12.64 14.72 0.58
CA LEU A 17 13.35 15.25 1.75
C LEU A 17 12.59 16.42 2.38
N PHE A 18 11.90 17.24 1.59
CA PHE A 18 11.03 18.32 2.06
C PHE A 18 9.84 17.75 2.82
N ILE A 19 9.12 16.78 2.25
CA ILE A 19 8.03 16.09 2.94
C ILE A 19 8.52 15.49 4.26
N ARG A 20 9.68 14.82 4.25
CA ARG A 20 10.26 14.22 5.46
C ARG A 20 10.60 15.26 6.51
N TRP A 21 11.18 16.40 6.12
CA TRP A 21 11.47 17.50 7.03
C TRP A 21 10.22 18.05 7.70
N VAL A 22 9.17 18.29 6.92
CA VAL A 22 7.91 18.86 7.42
C VAL A 22 7.20 17.90 8.37
N ARG A 23 7.20 16.59 8.06
CA ARG A 23 6.52 15.57 8.88
C ARG A 23 7.34 15.11 10.09
N PHE A 24 8.66 15.13 9.99
CA PHE A 24 9.58 14.60 11.00
C PHE A 24 10.74 15.60 11.22
N PRO A 25 10.47 16.75 11.88
CA PRO A 25 11.44 17.83 12.04
C PRO A 25 12.63 17.49 12.96
N ASP A 26 12.58 16.34 13.63
CA ASP A 26 13.61 15.90 14.57
C ASP A 26 14.87 15.34 13.89
N ASP A 27 14.83 15.06 12.57
CA ASP A 27 16.00 14.63 11.79
C ASP A 27 17.00 15.80 11.62
N PRO A 28 18.16 15.82 12.33
CA PRO A 28 19.01 17.00 12.39
C PRO A 28 19.66 17.34 11.05
N ALA A 29 19.98 16.33 10.24
CA ALA A 29 20.66 16.54 8.95
C ALA A 29 19.71 17.21 7.94
N ILE A 30 18.48 16.70 7.87
CA ILE A 30 17.45 17.24 6.97
C ILE A 30 17.01 18.63 7.42
N ARG A 31 16.83 18.82 8.73
CA ARG A 31 16.48 20.13 9.30
C ARG A 31 17.52 21.20 8.99
N THR A 32 18.80 20.90 9.24
CA THR A 32 19.91 21.83 8.99
C THR A 32 19.96 22.26 7.53
N PHE A 33 19.72 21.33 6.60
CA PHE A 33 19.67 21.64 5.17
C PHE A 33 18.56 22.65 4.84
N TRP A 34 17.32 22.36 5.22
CA TRP A 34 16.18 23.19 4.84
C TRP A 34 16.16 24.54 5.55
N GLU A 35 16.49 24.60 6.85
CA GLU A 35 16.59 25.85 7.58
C GLU A 35 17.71 26.73 7.00
N GLY A 36 18.88 26.14 6.73
CA GLY A 36 19.99 26.84 6.10
C GLY A 36 19.66 27.33 4.69
N TRP A 37 18.90 26.54 3.91
CA TRP A 37 18.46 26.94 2.58
C TRP A 37 17.44 28.09 2.64
N ILE A 38 16.49 28.06 3.57
CA ILE A 38 15.49 29.13 3.77
C ILE A 38 16.16 30.44 4.16
N LEU A 39 17.16 30.41 5.06
CA LEU A 39 17.92 31.60 5.44
C LEU A 39 18.63 32.25 4.24
N LYS A 40 19.06 31.45 3.26
CA LYS A 40 19.70 31.93 2.02
C LYS A 40 18.70 32.36 0.94
N ASN A 41 17.42 31.98 1.06
CA ASN A 41 16.38 32.21 0.05
C ASN A 41 15.14 32.85 0.69
N PRO A 42 15.24 34.06 1.28
CA PRO A 42 14.11 34.69 1.99
C PRO A 42 12.91 34.97 1.08
N SER A 43 13.11 35.18 -0.22
CA SER A 43 12.04 35.35 -1.21
C SER A 43 11.16 34.11 -1.37
N MET A 44 11.68 32.92 -1.03
CA MET A 44 10.95 31.65 -1.13
C MET A 44 10.06 31.40 0.08
N LYS A 45 10.03 32.29 1.08
CA LYS A 45 9.26 32.10 2.31
C LYS A 45 7.79 31.76 2.03
N GLU A 46 7.13 32.52 1.17
CA GLU A 46 5.72 32.29 0.84
C GLU A 46 5.51 30.92 0.17
N THR A 47 6.39 30.55 -0.76
CA THR A 47 6.36 29.25 -1.44
C THR A 47 6.56 28.10 -0.45
N VAL A 48 7.49 28.23 0.49
CA VAL A 48 7.76 27.23 1.53
C VAL A 48 6.57 27.08 2.48
N ASP A 49 5.96 28.20 2.89
CA ASP A 49 4.82 28.19 3.80
C ASP A 49 3.61 27.50 3.12
N LYS A 50 3.32 27.79 1.84
CA LYS A 50 2.31 27.07 1.04
C LYS A 50 2.64 25.59 0.87
N ALA A 51 3.88 25.24 0.58
CA ALA A 51 4.29 23.86 0.42
C ALA A 51 4.12 23.06 1.72
N LYS A 52 4.43 23.65 2.88
CA LYS A 52 4.17 23.04 4.19
C LYS A 52 2.70 22.76 4.40
N GLU A 53 1.83 23.72 4.08
CA GLU A 53 0.37 23.56 4.15
C GLU A 53 -0.11 22.38 3.30
N LEU A 54 0.34 22.29 2.04
CA LEU A 54 0.02 21.16 1.15
C LEU A 54 0.46 19.81 1.76
N VAL A 55 1.67 19.75 2.33
CA VAL A 55 2.17 18.53 2.98
C VAL A 55 1.31 18.15 4.19
N PHE A 56 0.89 19.13 5.01
CA PHE A 56 0.01 18.87 6.15
C PHE A 56 -1.36 18.38 5.71
N ILE A 57 -2.01 19.06 4.76
CA ILE A 57 -3.32 18.66 4.23
C ILE A 57 -3.26 17.23 3.68
N ALA A 58 -2.22 16.89 2.91
CA ALA A 58 -2.06 15.55 2.35
C ALA A 58 -1.73 14.48 3.42
N SER A 59 -1.03 14.87 4.49
CA SER A 59 -0.60 13.94 5.55
C SER A 59 -1.65 13.71 6.63
N ASP A 60 -2.53 14.67 6.86
CA ASP A 60 -3.65 14.56 7.80
C ASP A 60 -4.84 13.78 7.25
N TRP A 61 -4.70 13.21 6.04
CA TRP A 61 -5.65 12.21 5.57
C TRP A 61 -5.59 10.96 6.48
N LYS A 62 -6.44 11.00 7.51
CA LYS A 62 -6.90 9.84 8.25
C LYS A 62 -8.24 9.48 7.64
N PRO A 63 -8.34 8.50 6.74
CA PRO A 63 -9.66 7.97 6.40
C PRO A 63 -10.31 7.59 7.74
N ASP A 64 -11.60 7.88 7.92
CA ASP A 64 -12.34 7.46 9.10
C ASP A 64 -12.06 5.98 9.30
N ALA A 65 -11.20 5.69 10.28
CA ALA A 65 -10.83 4.32 10.57
C ALA A 65 -12.07 3.72 11.19
N LEU A 66 -12.60 2.69 10.53
CA LEU A 66 -13.72 1.95 11.08
C LEU A 66 -13.40 1.55 12.52
N SER A 67 -14.34 1.82 13.42
CA SER A 67 -14.26 1.33 14.78
C SER A 67 -14.10 -0.19 14.78
N GLY A 68 -13.48 -0.76 15.82
CA GLY A 68 -13.34 -2.22 15.92
C GLY A 68 -14.69 -2.96 15.80
N SER A 69 -15.79 -2.35 16.27
CA SER A 69 -17.15 -2.85 16.09
C SER A 69 -17.61 -2.88 14.63
N GLU A 70 -17.30 -1.84 13.84
CA GLU A 70 -17.66 -1.80 12.42
C GLU A 70 -16.87 -2.83 11.63
N VAL A 71 -15.58 -3.02 11.93
CA VAL A 71 -14.74 -4.07 11.34
C VAL A 71 -15.33 -5.45 11.63
N ASN A 72 -15.68 -5.73 12.89
CA ASN A 72 -16.27 -7.02 13.28
C ASN A 72 -17.62 -7.27 12.61
N SER A 73 -18.47 -6.24 12.50
CA SER A 73 -19.75 -6.32 11.79
C SER A 73 -19.56 -6.64 10.29
N LEU A 74 -18.60 -5.98 9.64
CA LEU A 74 -18.27 -6.25 8.24
C LEU A 74 -17.78 -7.69 8.04
N TRP A 75 -16.90 -8.18 8.91
CA TRP A 75 -16.45 -9.58 8.84
C TRP A 75 -17.59 -10.58 9.03
N GLY A 76 -18.50 -10.32 9.98
CA GLY A 76 -19.70 -11.15 10.16
C GLY A 76 -20.56 -11.21 8.90
N ARG A 77 -20.75 -10.07 8.22
CA ARG A 77 -21.51 -9.99 6.96
C ARG A 77 -20.82 -10.73 5.81
N ILE A 78 -19.49 -10.65 5.70
CA ILE A 78 -18.72 -11.39 4.70
C ILE A 78 -18.88 -12.90 4.91
N MET A 79 -18.71 -13.38 6.14
CA MET A 79 -18.83 -14.81 6.46
C MET A 79 -20.25 -15.34 6.19
N SER A 80 -21.27 -14.59 6.63
CA SER A 80 -22.67 -14.95 6.36
C SER A 80 -22.97 -14.99 4.86
N SER A 81 -22.45 -14.03 4.08
CA SER A 81 -22.60 -14.04 2.62
C SER A 81 -21.96 -15.28 1.97
N LEU A 82 -20.78 -15.70 2.43
CA LEU A 82 -20.10 -16.89 1.91
C LEU A 82 -20.87 -18.18 2.25
N GLU A 83 -21.41 -18.27 3.46
CA GLU A 83 -22.21 -19.41 3.91
C GLU A 83 -23.50 -19.55 3.09
N MET A 84 -24.23 -18.44 2.91
CA MET A 84 -25.44 -18.42 2.08
C MET A 84 -25.19 -18.78 0.61
N MET A 85 -24.00 -18.46 0.07
CA MET A 85 -23.60 -18.86 -1.27
C MET A 85 -23.26 -20.36 -1.33
N SER A 86 -22.58 -20.90 -0.31
CA SER A 86 -22.26 -22.33 -0.22
C SER A 86 -23.49 -23.21 -0.07
N GLU A 87 -24.53 -22.77 0.64
CA GLU A 87 -25.76 -23.55 0.81
C GLU A 87 -26.57 -23.62 -0.49
N ARG A 88 -26.52 -22.56 -1.31
CA ARG A 88 -27.21 -22.51 -2.60
C ARG A 88 -26.62 -23.50 -3.61
N ASP A 89 -25.31 -23.71 -3.57
CA ASP A 89 -24.61 -24.74 -4.37
C ASP A 89 -24.90 -26.17 -3.86
N ARG A 90 -25.11 -26.34 -2.55
CA ARG A 90 -25.43 -27.66 -1.96
C ARG A 90 -26.87 -28.10 -2.20
N GLY A 91 -27.81 -27.16 -2.36
CA GLY A 91 -29.22 -27.43 -2.64
C GLY A 91 -29.55 -27.90 -4.07
N GLN A 92 -28.60 -27.89 -5.00
CA GLN A 92 -28.81 -28.28 -6.41
C GLN A 92 -28.16 -29.62 -6.82
N THR A 93 -27.70 -30.45 -5.87
CA THR A 93 -27.11 -31.77 -6.18
C THR A 93 -28.00 -32.93 -5.73
N SER A 94 -29.24 -32.97 -6.21
CA SER A 94 -30.01 -34.22 -6.22
C SER A 94 -30.95 -34.34 -7.43
N SER A 95 -30.41 -34.27 -8.63
CA SER A 95 -30.99 -34.99 -9.77
C SER A 95 -30.06 -34.92 -10.97
N GLY A 96 -29.37 -36.04 -11.20
CA GLY A 96 -28.90 -36.53 -12.49
C GLY A 96 -28.06 -35.58 -13.35
N ILE A 97 -26.79 -35.89 -13.54
CA ILE A 97 -26.13 -36.05 -14.85
C ILE A 97 -24.61 -36.17 -14.61
N LEU A 98 -24.00 -37.14 -15.29
CA LEU A 98 -22.57 -37.34 -15.51
C LEU A 98 -21.74 -38.12 -14.46
N SER A 99 -21.87 -39.44 -14.60
CA SER A 99 -20.74 -40.38 -14.50
C SER A 99 -19.52 -39.91 -15.31
N GLY A 100 -18.38 -39.73 -14.64
CA GLY A 100 -17.09 -39.48 -15.30
C GLY A 100 -15.93 -39.72 -14.35
N LYS A 101 -15.32 -40.89 -14.42
CA LYS A 101 -14.13 -41.25 -13.65
C LYS A 101 -12.98 -40.31 -14.01
N GLY A 102 -12.46 -39.56 -13.04
CA GLY A 102 -11.25 -38.76 -13.18
C GLY A 102 -10.58 -38.51 -11.84
N LYS A 103 -9.79 -39.47 -11.34
CA LYS A 103 -8.80 -39.22 -10.28
C LYS A 103 -7.58 -38.54 -10.92
N LEU A 104 -7.65 -37.24 -11.20
CA LEU A 104 -6.46 -36.44 -11.45
C LEU A 104 -5.89 -36.04 -10.09
N SER A 105 -5.00 -36.91 -9.61
CA SER A 105 -4.31 -36.85 -8.34
C SER A 105 -3.63 -35.49 -8.11
N ALA A 106 -3.86 -34.92 -6.93
CA ALA A 106 -3.20 -33.74 -6.35
C ALA A 106 -1.65 -33.75 -6.37
N VAL A 107 -1.04 -34.85 -6.83
CA VAL A 107 0.40 -35.05 -7.01
C VAL A 107 1.01 -34.12 -8.08
N ILE A 108 0.28 -33.81 -9.15
CA ILE A 108 0.82 -32.98 -10.26
C ILE A 108 1.01 -31.51 -9.82
N ILE A 109 0.10 -30.99 -8.98
CA ILE A 109 0.17 -29.62 -8.46
C ILE A 109 1.33 -29.46 -7.45
N GLY A 110 1.60 -30.50 -6.65
CA GLY A 110 2.72 -30.54 -5.72
C GLY A 110 4.09 -30.48 -6.42
N ALA A 111 4.26 -31.23 -7.50
CA ALA A 111 5.53 -31.29 -8.23
C ALA A 111 5.92 -29.94 -8.86
N ILE A 112 4.94 -29.20 -9.41
CA ILE A 112 5.16 -27.86 -10.01
C ILE A 112 5.58 -26.86 -8.93
N SER A 113 4.96 -26.94 -7.75
CA SER A 113 5.26 -26.04 -6.63
C SER A 113 6.67 -26.23 -6.10
N VAL A 114 7.16 -27.47 -6.00
CA VAL A 114 8.54 -27.76 -5.56
C VAL A 114 9.58 -27.30 -6.58
N MET A 115 9.32 -27.50 -7.88
CA MET A 115 10.19 -27.02 -8.96
C MET A 115 10.34 -25.50 -8.96
N ALA A 116 9.25 -24.76 -8.75
CA ALA A 116 9.29 -23.30 -8.68
C ALA A 116 10.12 -22.80 -7.49
N ILE A 117 10.00 -23.45 -6.33
CA ILE A 117 10.77 -23.09 -5.12
C ILE A 117 12.28 -23.34 -5.34
N LEU A 118 12.65 -24.45 -5.97
CA LEU A 118 14.05 -24.77 -6.26
C LEU A 118 14.69 -23.77 -7.24
N LEU A 119 13.94 -23.33 -8.25
CA LEU A 119 14.40 -22.31 -9.20
C LEU A 119 14.63 -20.96 -8.54
N LEU A 120 13.76 -20.55 -7.61
CA LEU A 120 13.93 -19.31 -6.84
C LEU A 120 15.15 -19.38 -5.92
N PHE A 121 15.38 -20.52 -5.25
CA PHE A 121 16.57 -20.74 -4.43
C PHE A 121 17.86 -20.72 -5.26
N TYR A 122 17.88 -21.37 -6.42
CA TYR A 122 19.03 -21.35 -7.31
C TYR A 122 19.37 -19.92 -7.77
N TYR A 123 18.36 -19.14 -8.14
CA TYR A 123 18.55 -17.75 -8.57
C TYR A 123 19.08 -16.85 -7.45
N SER A 124 18.66 -17.09 -6.19
CA SER A 124 19.14 -16.34 -5.03
C SER A 124 20.58 -16.66 -4.63
N ILE A 125 21.10 -17.84 -4.98
CA ILE A 125 22.48 -18.27 -4.70
C ILE A 125 23.44 -17.84 -5.82
N SER A 126 22.94 -17.74 -7.06
CA SER A 126 23.72 -17.34 -8.23
C SER A 126 23.94 -15.82 -8.36
N LYS A 127 23.44 -15.02 -7.41
CA LYS A 127 23.53 -13.56 -7.40
C LYS A 127 24.34 -13.08 -6.21
#